data_AF-A0A3C1STE1-F1
#
_entry.id   AF-A0A3C1STE1-F1
#
_cell.length_a   1.000
_cell.length_b   1.000
_cell.length_c   1.000
_cell.angle_alpha   90.00
_cell.angle_beta   90.00
_cell.angle_gamma   90.00
#
_symmetry.space_group_name_H-M   'P 1'
#
loop_
_entity.id
_entity.type
_entity.pdbx_description
1 polymer ?
#
loop_
_entity_poly.entity_id
_entity_poly.type
_entity_poly.pdbx_seq_one_letter_code
_entity_poly.pdbx_strand_id
1 'polypeptide(L)'
;MKEADFGPQAEGEPPEASPPTRAPAKSSAPVARGFDGKRWRIEQRRSPLKTALYMLGVLMIVFSATMLPPMAVAWWYDGWSMVLPFAEAMGAMLALGLLFWLPVHRYKVDLRNRDGFAVVVLFWVSLSVIGALPFMLSENPHMRLVDAVFETVSGLTTT
;
A
#
# COMPACT_ATOMS: atom_id res chain seq x y z
N MET A 1 63.74 -58.23 -33.42
CA MET A 1 62.33 -58.30 -33.86
C MET A 1 61.86 -56.89 -34.17
N LYS A 2 61.73 -56.63 -35.48
CA LYS A 2 60.98 -55.56 -36.20
C LYS A 2 61.37 -54.08 -36.05
N GLU A 3 61.70 -53.54 -37.23
CA GLU A 3 61.77 -52.13 -37.64
C GLU A 3 60.41 -51.43 -37.48
N ALA A 4 60.44 -50.13 -37.24
CA ALA A 4 59.39 -49.20 -37.65
C ALA A 4 60.00 -47.82 -37.87
N ASP A 5 60.32 -47.58 -39.13
CA ASP A 5 60.41 -46.29 -39.79
C ASP A 5 59.18 -45.42 -39.51
N PHE A 6 59.38 -44.17 -39.11
CA PHE A 6 58.39 -43.10 -39.27
C PHE A 6 59.14 -41.78 -39.44
N GLY A 7 59.26 -41.37 -40.71
CA GLY A 7 59.80 -40.09 -41.14
C GLY A 7 58.99 -38.86 -40.65
N PRO A 8 59.50 -37.66 -40.94
CA PRO A 8 58.94 -36.39 -40.47
C PRO A 8 57.51 -36.17 -40.96
N GLN A 9 56.62 -35.84 -40.03
CA GLN A 9 55.22 -35.53 -40.30
C GLN A 9 55.14 -34.33 -41.24
N ALA A 10 54.55 -34.59 -42.42
CA ALA A 10 54.03 -33.58 -43.31
C ALA A 10 52.87 -32.85 -42.61
N GLU A 11 53.15 -31.69 -42.02
CA GLU A 11 52.09 -30.72 -41.76
C GLU A 11 51.71 -30.07 -43.09
N GLY A 12 50.68 -30.61 -43.71
CA GLY A 12 50.02 -30.00 -44.86
C GLY A 12 49.48 -28.63 -44.49
N GLU A 13 49.97 -27.63 -45.19
CA GLU A 13 49.43 -26.27 -45.24
C GLU A 13 47.90 -26.35 -45.46
N PRO A 14 47.07 -25.73 -44.59
CA PRO A 14 45.63 -25.74 -44.80
C PRO A 14 45.30 -24.97 -46.09
N PRO A 15 44.40 -25.50 -46.95
CA PRO A 15 44.09 -24.87 -48.23
C PRO A 15 43.56 -23.44 -48.01
N GLU A 16 44.22 -22.51 -48.68
CA GLU A 16 43.85 -21.10 -48.82
C GLU A 16 42.34 -20.98 -49.08
N ALA A 17 41.61 -20.52 -48.05
CA ALA A 17 40.17 -20.35 -48.15
C ALA A 17 39.87 -19.23 -49.15
N SER A 18 39.25 -19.60 -50.27
CA SER A 18 38.75 -18.67 -51.29
C SER A 18 37.98 -17.50 -50.65
N PRO A 19 38.23 -16.25 -51.06
CA PRO A 19 37.54 -15.10 -50.48
C PRO A 19 36.03 -15.22 -50.74
N PRO A 20 35.16 -14.97 -49.74
CA PRO A 20 33.73 -14.98 -49.97
C PRO A 20 33.35 -13.86 -50.95
N THR A 21 32.83 -14.28 -52.10
CA THR A 21 32.21 -13.49 -53.15
C THR A 21 31.26 -12.44 -52.55
N ARG A 22 31.60 -11.15 -52.66
CA ARG A 22 30.72 -10.05 -52.29
C ARG A 22 29.50 -10.03 -53.23
N ALA A 23 28.37 -10.51 -52.75
CA ALA A 23 27.08 -10.29 -53.41
C ALA A 23 26.68 -8.79 -53.32
N PRO A 24 26.03 -8.24 -54.35
CA PRO A 24 25.79 -6.80 -54.47
C PRO A 24 24.81 -6.26 -53.42
N ALA A 25 25.12 -5.04 -52.96
CA ALA A 25 24.32 -4.25 -52.05
C ALA A 25 22.87 -4.12 -52.56
N LYS A 26 21.91 -4.60 -51.76
CA LYS A 26 20.49 -4.33 -52.00
C LYS A 26 20.20 -2.88 -51.62
N SER A 27 19.99 -2.07 -52.66
CA SER A 27 19.46 -0.72 -52.58
C SER A 27 18.15 -0.66 -51.80
N SER A 28 18.10 0.33 -50.93
CA SER A 28 17.02 0.75 -50.04
C SER A 28 15.66 0.95 -50.70
N ALA A 29 14.62 0.52 -49.99
CA ALA A 29 13.31 1.17 -49.97
C ALA A 29 12.96 1.52 -48.51
N PRO A 30 12.32 2.68 -48.25
CA PRO A 30 12.14 3.21 -46.91
C PRO A 30 11.11 2.36 -46.17
N VAL A 31 11.51 1.73 -45.07
CA VAL A 31 10.52 1.19 -44.13
C VAL A 31 9.78 2.38 -43.56
N ALA A 32 8.54 2.52 -44.01
CA ALA A 32 7.59 3.52 -43.59
C ALA A 32 7.62 3.62 -42.07
N ARG A 33 7.95 4.81 -41.58
CA ARG A 33 7.88 5.20 -40.18
C ARG A 33 6.40 5.31 -39.81
N GLY A 34 5.76 4.16 -39.68
CA GLY A 34 4.34 4.01 -39.46
C GLY A 34 3.99 4.16 -37.99
N PHE A 35 3.16 5.16 -37.73
CA PHE A 35 2.27 5.31 -36.59
C PHE A 35 2.89 5.56 -35.20
N ASP A 36 3.05 6.87 -34.99
CA ASP A 36 2.27 7.63 -34.02
C ASP A 36 2.80 7.59 -32.58
N GLY A 37 3.49 8.69 -32.25
CA GLY A 37 3.87 9.12 -30.89
C GLY A 37 2.68 9.44 -29.99
N LYS A 38 1.61 8.65 -30.09
CA LYS A 38 0.42 8.66 -29.24
C LYS A 38 0.22 7.34 -28.50
N ARG A 39 1.24 6.50 -28.38
CA ARG A 39 1.35 5.61 -27.21
C ARG A 39 1.81 6.44 -26.01
N TRP A 40 1.06 7.50 -25.72
CA TRP A 40 1.04 8.16 -24.44
C TRP A 40 0.71 7.05 -23.46
N ARG A 41 1.78 6.46 -22.94
CA ARG A 41 1.97 6.14 -21.55
C ARG A 41 1.00 7.00 -20.75
N ILE A 42 -0.24 6.51 -20.64
CA ILE A 42 -1.11 6.81 -19.51
C ILE A 42 -0.34 6.13 -18.38
N GLU A 43 0.72 6.81 -17.95
CA GLU A 43 1.36 6.61 -16.68
C GLU A 43 0.19 6.67 -15.73
N GLN A 44 -0.33 5.50 -15.34
CA GLN A 44 -1.41 5.39 -14.40
C GLN A 44 -0.93 6.17 -13.20
N ARG A 45 -1.37 7.42 -13.08
CA ARG A 45 -0.81 8.37 -12.13
C ARG A 45 -1.27 7.89 -10.77
N ARG A 46 -0.47 7.00 -10.19
CA ARG A 46 -0.74 6.31 -8.93
C ARG A 46 -1.00 7.39 -7.89
N SER A 47 -2.06 7.24 -7.11
CA SER A 47 -2.39 8.18 -6.05
C SER A 47 -2.19 7.49 -4.70
N PRO A 48 -0.99 7.55 -4.10
CA PRO A 48 -0.67 6.88 -2.84
C PRO A 48 -1.60 7.33 -1.70
N LEU A 49 -2.00 8.60 -1.72
CA LEU A 49 -2.99 9.17 -0.81
C LEU A 49 -4.34 8.41 -0.85
N LYS A 50 -4.81 8.01 -2.04
CA LYS A 50 -6.10 7.30 -2.17
C LYS A 50 -6.02 5.89 -1.61
N THR A 51 -4.88 5.21 -1.77
CA THR A 51 -4.61 3.92 -1.13
C THR A 51 -4.70 4.06 0.39
N ALA A 52 -4.03 5.07 0.95
CA ALA A 52 -4.02 5.30 2.40
C ALA A 52 -5.42 5.65 2.95
N LEU A 53 -6.16 6.55 2.30
CA LEU A 53 -7.54 6.89 2.70
C LEU A 53 -8.47 5.68 2.66
N TYR A 54 -8.35 4.84 1.62
CA TYR A 54 -9.18 3.64 1.50
C TYR A 54 -8.94 2.70 2.69
N MET A 55 -7.67 2.41 2.98
CA MET A 55 -7.31 1.53 4.09
C MET A 55 -7.72 2.09 5.43
N LEU A 56 -7.40 3.37 5.67
CA LEU A 56 -7.74 4.05 6.91
C LEU A 56 -9.25 4.05 7.13
N GLY A 57 -10.03 4.37 6.09
CA GLY A 57 -11.49 4.38 6.16
C GLY A 57 -12.08 3.01 6.49
N VAL A 58 -11.65 1.94 5.80
CA VAL A 58 -12.09 0.57 6.10
C VAL A 58 -11.69 0.17 7.52
N LEU A 59 -10.46 0.47 7.94
CA LEU A 59 -9.98 0.12 9.26
C LEU A 59 -10.78 0.83 10.35
N MET A 60 -11.10 2.10 10.17
CA MET A 60 -11.95 2.87 11.10
C MET A 60 -13.38 2.33 11.17
N ILE A 61 -13.99 1.96 10.03
CA ILE A 61 -15.34 1.37 10.02
C ILE A 61 -15.35 0.07 10.82
N VAL A 62 -14.40 -0.83 10.57
CA VAL A 62 -14.32 -2.11 11.28
C VAL A 62 -13.98 -1.89 12.75
N PHE A 63 -13.05 -0.98 13.05
CA PHE A 63 -12.63 -0.69 14.42
C PHE A 63 -13.73 -0.01 15.25
N SER A 64 -14.67 0.72 14.62
CA SER A 64 -15.80 1.30 15.35
C SER A 64 -16.63 0.24 16.09
N ALA A 65 -16.69 -0.99 15.58
CA ALA A 65 -17.38 -2.10 16.25
C ALA A 65 -16.73 -2.50 17.59
N THR A 66 -15.47 -2.12 17.84
CA THR A 66 -14.80 -2.36 19.13
C THR A 66 -15.34 -1.51 20.27
N MET A 67 -16.18 -0.50 19.98
CA MET A 67 -16.94 0.23 21.00
C MET A 67 -18.18 -0.52 21.47
N LEU A 68 -18.61 -1.59 20.77
CA LEU A 68 -19.76 -2.39 21.21
C LEU A 68 -19.54 -3.11 22.55
N PRO A 69 -18.38 -3.75 22.82
CA PRO A 69 -18.10 -4.32 24.13
C PRO A 69 -18.19 -3.33 25.31
N PRO A 70 -17.48 -2.17 25.31
CA PRO A 70 -17.60 -1.22 26.43
C PRO A 70 -19.02 -0.62 26.53
N MET A 71 -19.72 -0.41 25.40
CA MET A 71 -21.14 -0.01 25.43
C MET A 71 -22.02 -1.07 26.11
N ALA A 72 -21.81 -2.35 25.80
CA ALA A 72 -22.58 -3.44 26.40
C ALA A 72 -22.33 -3.55 27.90
N VAL A 73 -21.07 -3.35 28.33
CA VAL A 73 -20.70 -3.30 29.76
C VAL A 73 -21.36 -2.08 30.42
N ALA A 74 -21.24 -0.89 29.84
CA ALA A 74 -21.84 0.33 30.37
C ALA A 74 -23.37 0.20 30.52
N TRP A 75 -24.04 -0.42 29.54
CA TRP A 75 -25.47 -0.69 29.62
C TRP A 75 -25.81 -1.60 30.80
N TRP A 76 -25.02 -2.65 31.01
CA TRP A 76 -25.29 -3.66 32.05
C TRP A 76 -25.10 -3.10 33.47
N TYR A 77 -24.10 -2.24 33.70
CA TYR A 77 -23.75 -1.76 35.04
C TYR A 77 -24.33 -0.39 35.37
N ASP A 78 -24.18 0.59 34.49
CA ASP A 78 -24.35 2.02 34.84
C ASP A 78 -25.53 2.70 34.11
N GLY A 79 -26.14 2.01 33.14
CA GLY A 79 -27.31 2.47 32.41
C GLY A 79 -26.99 3.46 31.28
N TRP A 80 -28.04 4.13 30.77
CA TRP A 80 -27.99 4.85 29.49
C TRP A 80 -27.03 6.04 29.46
N SER A 81 -26.83 6.73 30.60
CA SER A 81 -25.92 7.89 30.69
C SER A 81 -24.47 7.52 30.35
N MET A 82 -24.03 6.31 30.69
CA MET A 82 -22.68 5.83 30.36
C MET A 82 -22.58 5.23 28.96
N VAL A 83 -23.70 4.87 28.32
CA VAL A 83 -23.70 4.34 26.95
C VAL A 83 -23.52 5.46 25.92
N LEU A 84 -24.08 6.64 26.17
CA LEU A 84 -24.07 7.77 25.24
C LEU A 84 -22.66 8.19 24.77
N PRO A 85 -21.66 8.40 25.67
CA PRO A 85 -20.32 8.81 25.24
C PRO A 85 -19.64 7.80 24.32
N PHE A 86 -19.83 6.50 24.56
CA PHE A 86 -19.30 5.46 23.69
C PHE A 86 -20.07 5.37 22.36
N ALA A 87 -21.38 5.58 22.36
CA ALA A 87 -22.19 5.61 21.14
C ALA A 87 -21.80 6.80 20.24
N GLU A 88 -21.53 7.96 20.83
CA GLU A 88 -21.04 9.14 20.11
C GLU A 88 -19.63 8.92 19.56
N ALA A 89 -18.72 8.33 20.34
CA ALA A 89 -17.39 7.97 19.87
C ALA A 89 -17.43 6.94 18.72
N MET A 90 -18.28 5.92 18.84
CA MET A 90 -18.54 4.94 17.78
C MET A 90 -19.08 5.63 16.53
N GLY A 91 -20.08 6.50 16.68
CA GLY A 91 -20.69 7.26 15.59
C GLY A 91 -19.69 8.17 14.89
N ALA A 92 -18.84 8.88 15.64
CA ALA A 92 -17.78 9.72 15.11
C ALA A 92 -16.74 8.89 14.34
N MET A 93 -16.32 7.75 14.88
CA MET A 93 -15.38 6.84 14.21
C MET A 93 -15.95 6.30 12.90
N LEU A 94 -17.19 5.82 12.95
CA LEU A 94 -17.88 5.27 11.79
C LEU A 94 -18.10 6.35 10.72
N ALA A 95 -18.54 7.54 11.11
CA ALA A 95 -18.75 8.66 10.21
C ALA A 95 -17.44 9.09 9.53
N LEU A 96 -16.33 9.20 10.28
CA LEU A 96 -15.04 9.57 9.70
C LEU A 96 -14.49 8.46 8.80
N GLY A 97 -14.65 7.19 9.20
CA GLY A 97 -14.27 6.04 8.39
C GLY A 97 -15.03 5.98 7.07
N LEU A 98 -16.35 6.19 7.10
CA LEU A 98 -17.19 6.30 5.90
C LEU A 98 -16.81 7.52 5.05
N LEU A 99 -16.54 8.67 5.67
CA LEU A 99 -16.11 9.88 4.96
C LEU A 99 -14.80 9.66 4.19
N PHE A 100 -13.85 8.93 4.78
CA PHE A 100 -12.60 8.58 4.11
C PHE A 100 -12.76 7.49 3.05
N TRP A 101 -13.64 6.52 3.28
CA TRP A 101 -13.82 5.38 2.38
C TRP A 101 -14.71 5.69 1.16
N LEU A 102 -15.84 6.37 1.33
CA LEU A 102 -16.82 6.68 0.28
C LEU A 102 -16.21 7.28 -1.01
N PRO A 103 -15.36 8.33 -0.98
CA PRO A 103 -14.81 8.92 -2.19
C PRO A 103 -13.83 8.01 -2.92
N VAL A 104 -13.28 7.01 -2.25
CA VAL A 104 -12.25 6.10 -2.77
C VAL A 104 -12.72 4.64 -2.87
N HIS A 105 -13.98 4.33 -2.56
CA HIS A 105 -14.47 2.94 -2.48
C HIS A 105 -14.31 2.13 -3.79
N ARG A 106 -14.28 2.81 -4.95
CA ARG A 106 -14.06 2.18 -6.28
C ARG A 106 -12.60 2.13 -6.70
N TYR A 107 -11.67 2.60 -5.86
CA TYR A 107 -10.26 2.64 -6.18
C TYR A 107 -9.66 1.23 -6.09
N LYS A 108 -8.95 0.81 -7.15
CA LYS A 108 -8.15 -0.42 -7.09
C LYS A 108 -6.91 -0.16 -6.25
N VAL A 109 -6.95 -0.63 -5.02
CA VAL A 109 -5.86 -0.52 -4.05
C VAL A 109 -4.65 -1.29 -4.59
N ASP A 110 -3.50 -0.62 -4.63
CA ASP A 110 -2.20 -1.26 -4.86
C ASP A 110 -1.33 -1.06 -3.62
N LEU A 111 -1.10 -2.13 -2.86
CA LEU A 111 -0.33 -2.08 -1.61
C LEU A 111 1.16 -1.91 -1.91
N ARG A 112 1.74 -0.84 -1.38
CA ARG A 112 3.19 -0.68 -1.27
C ARG A 112 3.59 -0.38 0.17
N ASN A 113 4.80 -0.78 0.55
CA ASN A 113 5.29 -0.65 1.93
C ASN A 113 5.23 0.80 2.45
N ARG A 114 5.43 1.78 1.57
CA ARG A 114 5.37 3.22 1.92
C ARG A 114 3.96 3.69 2.29
N ASP A 115 2.94 3.17 1.61
CA ASP A 115 1.55 3.54 1.87
C ASP A 115 1.10 2.92 3.20
N GLY A 116 1.56 1.70 3.51
CA GLY A 116 1.31 1.05 4.80
C GLY A 116 1.83 1.84 6.00
N PHE A 117 3.03 2.43 5.90
CA PHE A 117 3.57 3.27 6.98
C PHE A 117 2.67 4.47 7.28
N ALA A 118 2.21 5.17 6.25
CA ALA A 118 1.29 6.30 6.41
C ALA A 118 -0.03 5.88 7.06
N VAL A 119 -0.59 4.72 6.64
CA VAL A 119 -1.83 4.18 7.21
C VAL A 119 -1.67 3.91 8.71
N VAL A 120 -0.58 3.28 9.13
CA VAL A 120 -0.34 2.99 10.56
C VAL A 120 -0.29 4.27 11.37
N VAL A 121 0.51 5.26 10.96
CA VAL A 121 0.65 6.53 11.70
C VAL A 121 -0.69 7.27 11.78
N LEU A 122 -1.40 7.40 10.66
CA LEU A 122 -2.70 8.08 10.62
C LEU A 122 -3.76 7.35 11.46
N PHE A 123 -3.70 6.02 11.48
CA PHE A 123 -4.61 5.22 12.28
C PHE A 123 -4.40 5.46 13.77
N TRP A 124 -3.16 5.40 14.27
CA TRP A 124 -2.87 5.67 15.68
C TRP A 124 -3.28 7.09 16.10
N VAL A 125 -3.00 8.10 15.27
CA VAL A 125 -3.44 9.48 15.54
C VAL A 125 -4.96 9.57 15.61
N SER A 126 -5.65 8.96 14.65
CA SER A 126 -7.13 8.98 14.61
C SER A 126 -7.73 8.27 15.83
N LEU A 127 -7.20 7.10 16.20
CA LEU A 127 -7.64 6.38 17.40
C LEU A 127 -7.40 7.17 18.68
N SER A 128 -6.27 7.87 18.78
CA SER A 128 -5.93 8.68 19.95
C SER A 128 -6.92 9.83 20.15
N VAL A 129 -7.34 10.47 19.06
CA VAL A 129 -8.29 11.59 19.12
C VAL A 129 -9.71 11.08 19.36
N ILE A 130 -10.13 10.02 18.69
CA ILE A 130 -11.51 9.51 18.78
C ILE A 130 -11.72 8.73 20.08
N GLY A 131 -10.72 7.98 20.54
CA GLY A 131 -10.76 7.26 21.82
C GLY A 131 -10.77 8.19 23.03
N ALA A 132 -10.41 9.47 22.86
CA ALA A 132 -10.55 10.49 23.89
C ALA A 132 -12.00 10.97 24.06
N LEU A 133 -12.88 10.74 23.08
CA LEU A 133 -14.26 11.22 23.11
C LEU A 133 -15.05 10.72 24.33
N PRO A 134 -15.06 9.42 24.69
CA PRO A 134 -15.78 8.96 25.87
C PRO A 134 -15.33 9.64 27.16
N PHE A 135 -14.03 9.95 27.31
CA PHE A 135 -13.49 10.66 28.48
C PHE A 135 -13.83 12.16 28.50
N MET A 136 -14.08 12.76 27.34
CA MET A 136 -14.49 14.16 27.25
C MET A 136 -15.99 14.34 27.41
N LEU A 137 -16.78 13.38 26.94
CA LEU A 137 -18.24 13.44 26.90
C LEU A 137 -18.90 12.79 28.12
N SER A 138 -18.21 11.89 28.80
CA SER A 138 -18.70 11.34 30.07
C SER A 138 -18.74 12.42 31.15
N GLU A 139 -19.82 12.41 31.94
CA GLU A 139 -19.92 13.26 33.13
C GLU A 139 -18.91 12.83 34.22
N ASN A 140 -18.54 11.56 34.24
CA ASN A 140 -17.62 10.99 35.24
C ASN A 140 -16.74 9.91 34.58
N PRO A 141 -15.43 10.14 34.36
CA PRO A 141 -14.69 11.38 34.56
C PRO A 141 -14.86 12.36 33.38
N HIS A 142 -15.04 13.65 33.67
CA HIS A 142 -15.00 14.71 32.65
C HIS A 142 -13.56 15.25 32.52
N MET A 143 -12.83 14.79 31.50
CA MET A 143 -11.44 15.17 31.25
C MET A 143 -11.31 16.27 30.21
N ARG A 144 -10.27 17.11 30.34
CA ARG A 144 -9.89 18.08 29.30
C ARG A 144 -9.28 17.33 28.12
N LEU A 145 -9.36 17.92 26.91
CA LEU A 145 -8.86 17.30 25.66
C LEU A 145 -7.43 16.73 25.78
N VAL A 146 -6.50 17.49 26.37
CA VAL A 146 -5.10 17.07 26.47
C VAL A 146 -4.95 15.84 27.37
N ASP A 147 -5.66 15.82 28.50
CA ASP A 147 -5.60 14.71 29.47
C ASP A 147 -6.29 13.47 28.89
N ALA A 148 -7.44 13.64 28.24
CA ALA A 148 -8.18 12.57 27.59
C ALA A 148 -7.38 11.91 26.44
N VAL A 149 -6.72 12.72 25.60
CA VAL A 149 -5.86 12.21 24.54
C VAL A 149 -4.62 11.53 25.13
N PHE A 150 -4.02 12.08 26.19
CA PHE A 150 -2.90 11.45 26.87
C PHE A 150 -3.28 10.07 27.41
N GLU A 151 -4.39 9.95 28.13
CA GLU A 151 -4.93 8.69 28.66
C GLU A 151 -5.27 7.68 27.55
N THR A 152 -5.82 8.18 26.44
CA THR A 152 -6.14 7.32 25.30
C THR A 152 -4.87 6.78 24.65
N VAL A 153 -3.89 7.65 24.38
CA VAL A 153 -2.60 7.24 23.81
C VAL A 153 -1.93 6.23 24.73
N SER A 154 -1.88 6.52 26.04
CA SER A 154 -1.20 5.69 27.02
C SER A 154 -1.81 4.29 27.10
N GLY A 155 -3.15 4.20 27.20
CA GLY A 155 -3.87 2.93 27.18
C GLY A 155 -3.73 2.17 25.86
N LEU A 156 -3.77 2.88 24.72
CA LEU A 156 -3.58 2.29 23.39
C LEU A 156 -2.16 1.74 23.18
N THR A 157 -1.14 2.42 23.73
CA THR A 157 0.28 2.02 23.61
C THR A 157 0.80 1.23 24.80
N THR A 158 -0.06 0.90 25.77
CA THR A 158 0.28 0.13 26.99
C THR A 158 1.35 0.80 27.88
N THR A 159 1.32 2.12 28.04
CA THR A 159 2.24 2.90 28.89
C THR A 159 1.53 3.46 30.10
#